data_AF-A0A8S1RJ69-F1
#
_entry.id   AF-A0A8S1RJ69-F1
#
_cell.length_a   1.000
_cell.length_b   1.000
_cell.length_c   1.000
_cell.angle_alpha   90.00
_cell.angle_beta   90.00
_cell.angle_gamma   90.00
#
_symmetry.space_group_name_H-M   'P 1'
#
loop_
_entity.id
_entity.type
_entity.pdbx_description
1 polymer ?
#
loop_
_entity_poly.entity_id
_entity_poly.type
_entity_poly.pdbx_seq_one_letter_code
_entity_poly.pdbx_strand_id
1 'polypeptide(L)'
;MFDPSQDITYPPIVILNDLEPTEKQWALIFYFPEIYFVKGRAMSQRDLIRANIKQAVRVVILSPKEISTAKFEDDSQENDQIFQQQQLTQDQEYLLDAKTIFKYRNVIRLKPHIQIVTEFVSPSNIQFNFYYLIKIMIQ
;
A
#
# COMPACT_ATOMS: atom_id res chain seq x y z
N MET A 1 2.23 10.94 34.71
CA MET A 1 2.40 12.40 34.71
C MET A 1 2.80 12.79 33.30
N PHE A 2 1.89 13.38 32.52
CA PHE A 2 2.20 13.90 31.19
C PHE A 2 3.07 15.15 31.37
N ASP A 3 4.22 15.20 30.72
CA ASP A 3 5.10 16.37 30.70
C ASP A 3 4.64 17.31 29.56
N PRO A 4 4.10 18.50 29.87
CA PRO A 4 3.61 19.43 28.86
C PRO A 4 4.72 20.15 28.09
N SER A 5 6.00 19.87 28.39
CA SER A 5 7.16 20.40 27.65
C SER A 5 7.63 19.52 26.50
N GLN A 6 7.03 18.33 26.32
CA GLN A 6 7.28 17.46 25.17
C GLN A 6 6.35 17.87 24.02
N ASP A 7 6.88 18.57 23.00
CA ASP A 7 6.16 18.77 21.74
C ASP A 7 5.79 17.40 21.16
N ILE A 8 4.49 17.10 21.14
CA ILE A 8 3.98 15.85 20.55
C ILE A 8 4.24 15.93 19.04
N THR A 9 5.33 15.31 18.61
CA THR A 9 5.70 15.27 17.19
C THR A 9 5.04 14.06 16.54
N TYR A 10 4.11 14.29 15.63
CA TYR A 10 3.48 13.22 14.87
C TYR A 10 4.39 12.77 13.73
N PRO A 11 4.65 11.47 13.55
CA PRO A 11 5.43 10.99 12.42
C PRO A 11 4.67 11.26 11.11
N PRO A 12 5.29 11.88 10.10
CA PRO A 12 4.64 12.14 8.82
C PRO A 12 4.17 10.87 8.12
N ILE A 13 2.97 10.93 7.53
CA ILE A 13 2.37 9.84 6.77
C ILE A 13 2.36 10.23 5.29
N VAL A 14 3.03 9.43 4.45
CA VAL A 14 3.05 9.64 3.00
C VAL A 14 2.29 8.51 2.31
N ILE A 15 1.19 8.84 1.65
CA ILE A 15 0.39 7.92 0.86
C ILE A 15 0.88 7.96 -0.59
N LEU A 16 1.44 6.85 -1.08
CA LEU A 16 1.86 6.67 -2.47
C LEU A 16 0.84 5.81 -3.21
N ASN A 17 0.14 6.40 -4.18
CA ASN A 17 -0.81 5.68 -5.04
C ASN A 17 -0.88 6.29 -6.44
N ASP A 18 -1.24 5.49 -7.44
CA ASP A 18 -1.36 5.96 -8.83
C ASP A 18 -2.60 6.82 -9.05
N LEU A 19 -3.68 6.48 -8.35
CA LEU A 19 -4.91 7.26 -8.29
C LEU A 19 -4.88 8.20 -7.10
N GLU A 20 -5.20 9.46 -7.38
CA GLU A 20 -5.44 10.46 -6.33
C GLU A 20 -6.67 10.07 -5.49
N PRO A 21 -6.66 10.35 -4.18
CA PRO A 21 -7.82 10.10 -3.35
C PRO A 21 -8.97 10.99 -3.82
N THR A 22 -10.17 10.42 -3.84
CA THR A 22 -11.39 11.22 -4.02
C THR A 22 -11.56 12.21 -2.86
N GLU A 23 -12.32 13.29 -3.06
CA GLU A 23 -12.64 14.24 -1.99
C GLU A 23 -13.23 13.54 -0.76
N LYS A 24 -14.12 12.55 -0.98
CA LYS A 24 -14.70 11.74 0.09
C LYS A 24 -13.64 10.96 0.87
N GLN A 25 -12.68 10.33 0.20
CA GLN A 25 -11.60 9.58 0.86
C GLN A 25 -10.64 10.52 1.60
N TRP A 26 -10.27 11.64 0.98
CA TRP A 26 -9.38 12.62 1.61
C TRP A 26 -10.04 13.28 2.83
N ALA A 27 -11.34 13.57 2.76
CA ALA A 27 -12.13 14.11 3.86
C ALA A 27 -12.12 13.23 5.13
N LEU A 28 -11.84 11.93 5.00
CA LEU A 28 -11.73 11.01 6.14
C LEU A 28 -10.38 11.11 6.85
N ILE A 29 -9.34 11.58 6.18
CA ILE A 29 -7.95 11.52 6.66
C ILE A 29 -7.27 12.88 6.78
N PHE A 30 -7.81 13.95 6.21
CA PHE A 30 -7.17 15.27 6.22
C PHE A 30 -7.06 15.91 7.61
N TYR A 31 -7.80 15.39 8.61
CA TYR A 31 -7.68 15.84 10.01
C TYR A 31 -6.40 15.37 10.70
N PHE A 32 -5.71 14.36 10.14
CA PHE A 32 -4.44 13.91 10.69
C PHE A 32 -3.34 14.92 10.34
N PRO A 33 -2.54 15.37 11.32
CA PRO A 33 -1.40 16.23 11.05
C PRO A 33 -0.35 15.49 10.21
N GLU A 34 0.41 16.25 9.40
CA GLU A 34 1.55 15.72 8.64
C GLU A 34 1.20 14.56 7.67
N ILE A 35 0.01 14.62 7.05
CA ILE A 35 -0.41 13.68 6.01
C ILE A 35 -0.18 14.24 4.61
N TYR A 36 0.49 13.46 3.76
CA TYR A 36 0.88 13.86 2.42
C TYR A 36 0.48 12.79 1.41
N PHE A 37 0.15 13.22 0.20
CA PHE A 37 -0.11 12.33 -0.92
C PHE A 37 0.94 12.51 -2.02
N VAL A 38 1.40 11.39 -2.58
CA VAL A 38 2.29 11.34 -3.73
C VAL A 38 1.64 10.50 -4.81
N LYS A 39 1.34 11.13 -5.95
CA LYS A 39 0.87 10.42 -7.14
C LYS A 39 2.02 9.62 -7.77
N GLY A 40 1.90 8.29 -7.79
CA GLY A 40 2.91 7.40 -8.35
C GLY A 40 2.68 5.93 -8.03
N ARG A 41 3.51 5.06 -8.60
CA ARG A 41 3.35 3.59 -8.46
C ARG A 41 4.40 3.03 -7.52
N ALA A 42 4.01 2.20 -6.55
CA ALA A 42 4.95 1.47 -5.69
C ALA A 42 5.87 0.50 -6.47
N MET A 43 5.53 0.17 -7.71
CA MET A 43 6.38 -0.60 -8.62
C MET A 43 7.49 0.24 -9.27
N SER A 44 7.41 1.57 -9.19
CA SER A 44 8.40 2.51 -9.71
C SER A 44 9.35 2.93 -8.60
N GLN A 45 10.63 2.60 -8.74
CA GLN A 45 11.67 3.05 -7.80
C GLN A 45 11.76 4.58 -7.73
N ARG A 46 11.53 5.27 -8.86
CA ARG A 46 11.52 6.73 -8.92
C ARG A 46 10.44 7.32 -8.01
N ASP A 47 9.25 6.72 -8.01
CA ASP A 47 8.14 7.22 -7.20
C ASP A 47 8.34 6.91 -5.70
N LEU A 48 8.94 5.77 -5.37
CA LEU A 48 9.39 5.48 -3.99
C LEU A 48 10.42 6.51 -3.50
N ILE A 49 11.36 6.92 -4.36
CA ILE A 49 12.34 7.97 -4.03
C ILE A 49 11.64 9.32 -3.82
N ARG A 50 10.66 9.67 -4.66
CA ARG A 50 9.85 10.90 -4.50
C ARG A 50 9.03 10.88 -3.21
N ALA A 51 8.56 9.71 -2.78
CA ALA A 51 7.91 9.50 -1.49
C ALA A 51 8.90 9.44 -0.30
N ASN A 52 10.17 9.73 -0.53
CA ASN A 52 11.23 9.80 0.47
C ASN A 52 11.48 8.48 1.24
N ILE A 53 11.41 7.34 0.54
CA ILE A 53 11.60 6.00 1.12
C ILE A 53 12.91 5.84 1.91
N LYS A 54 13.95 6.60 1.58
CA LYS A 54 15.26 6.56 2.25
C LYS A 54 15.15 6.99 3.72
N GLN A 55 14.27 7.95 4.02
CA GLN A 55 14.06 8.47 5.38
C GLN A 55 12.88 7.79 6.10
N ALA A 56 12.05 7.02 5.39
CA ALA A 56 10.91 6.33 5.99
C ALA A 56 11.34 5.36 7.11
N VAL A 57 10.72 5.45 8.28
CA VAL A 57 10.97 4.53 9.41
C VAL A 57 10.31 3.18 9.16
N ARG A 58 9.12 3.21 8.56
CA ARG A 58 8.30 2.04 8.27
C ARG A 58 7.60 2.22 6.93
N VAL A 59 7.39 1.10 6.23
CA VAL A 59 6.55 1.03 5.04
C VAL A 59 5.37 0.10 5.31
N VAL A 60 4.19 0.52 4.88
CA VAL A 60 2.99 -0.30 4.87
C VAL A 60 2.64 -0.59 3.42
N ILE A 61 2.62 -1.87 3.05
CA ILE A 61 2.20 -2.34 1.73
C ILE A 61 0.80 -2.95 1.88
N LEU A 62 -0.19 -2.26 1.33
CA LEU A 62 -1.56 -2.76 1.30
C LEU A 62 -1.78 -3.60 0.04
N SER A 63 -2.54 -4.69 0.20
CA SER A 63 -2.95 -5.50 -0.92
C SER A 63 -3.98 -4.71 -1.74
N PRO A 64 -3.90 -4.74 -3.09
CA PRO A 64 -4.93 -4.13 -3.89
C PRO A 64 -6.24 -4.85 -3.59
N LYS A 65 -7.27 -4.11 -3.15
CA LYS A 65 -8.65 -4.59 -3.23
C LYS A 65 -9.08 -4.38 -4.66
N GLU A 66 -9.15 -5.43 -5.46
CA GLU A 66 -9.89 -5.34 -6.71
C GLU A 66 -11.37 -5.23 -6.36
N ILE A 67 -11.85 -3.99 -6.20
CA ILE A 67 -13.26 -3.70 -6.46
C ILE A 67 -13.33 -3.67 -7.97
N SER A 68 -13.88 -4.72 -8.56
CA SER A 68 -14.13 -4.86 -9.99
C SER A 68 -14.87 -3.63 -10.50
N THR A 69 -14.10 -2.66 -10.98
CA THR A 69 -14.56 -1.59 -11.86
C THR A 69 -13.76 -1.69 -13.15
N ALA A 70 -13.81 -2.87 -13.77
CA ALA A 70 -13.87 -2.89 -15.22
C ALA A 70 -15.19 -2.21 -15.60
N LYS A 71 -15.18 -0.87 -15.62
CA LYS A 71 -16.25 -0.09 -16.22
C LYS A 71 -16.27 -0.49 -17.69
N PHE A 72 -17.31 -1.23 -18.07
CA PHE A 72 -17.80 -1.15 -19.43
C PHE A 72 -18.17 0.32 -19.66
N GLU A 73 -17.53 0.93 -20.65
CA GLU A 73 -18.00 2.19 -21.21
C GLU A 73 -19.34 1.89 -21.88
N ASP A 74 -20.44 2.16 -21.17
CA ASP A 74 -21.71 2.45 -21.84
C ASP A 74 -22.46 3.52 -21.04
N ASP A 75 -22.75 4.62 -21.73
CA ASP A 75 -23.43 5.80 -21.25
C ASP A 75 -24.91 5.47 -21.05
N SER A 76 -25.33 5.08 -19.83
CA SER A 76 -26.68 5.38 -19.36
C SER A 76 -26.92 5.07 -17.87
N GLN A 77 -27.31 6.13 -17.18
CA GLN A 77 -28.29 6.20 -16.08
C GLN A 77 -27.96 5.59 -14.71
N GLU A 78 -28.16 6.46 -13.71
CA GLU A 78 -28.25 6.22 -12.27
C GLU A 78 -28.89 4.86 -11.93
N ASN A 79 -28.13 4.01 -11.26
CA ASN A 79 -28.68 2.96 -10.40
C ASN A 79 -27.67 2.68 -9.27
N ASP A 80 -28.16 2.66 -8.05
CA ASP A 80 -27.46 2.18 -6.85
C ASP A 80 -26.96 0.74 -7.09
N GLN A 81 -25.70 0.60 -7.51
CA GLN A 81 -25.14 -0.72 -7.81
C GLN A 81 -24.74 -1.42 -6.52
N ILE A 82 -25.58 -2.42 -6.19
CA ILE A 82 -25.31 -3.53 -5.28
C ILE A 82 -23.85 -3.97 -5.47
N PHE A 83 -23.02 -3.71 -4.44
CA PHE A 83 -21.68 -4.28 -4.29
C PHE A 83 -21.80 -5.80 -4.18
N GLN A 84 -21.87 -6.52 -5.29
CA GLN A 84 -21.61 -7.96 -5.27
C GLN A 84 -20.14 -8.13 -4.94
N GLN A 85 -19.86 -8.61 -3.73
CA GLN A 85 -18.56 -9.20 -3.37
C GLN A 85 -18.34 -10.42 -4.27
N GLN A 86 -17.84 -10.18 -5.48
CA GLN A 86 -17.31 -11.26 -6.30
C GLN A 86 -16.08 -11.81 -5.57
N GLN A 87 -16.18 -13.06 -5.11
CA GLN A 87 -15.02 -13.77 -4.60
C GLN A 87 -13.98 -13.85 -5.71
N LEU A 88 -12.74 -13.50 -5.39
CA LEU A 88 -11.64 -13.57 -6.33
C LEU A 88 -11.41 -15.04 -6.72
N THR A 89 -11.00 -15.27 -7.97
CA THR A 89 -10.48 -16.59 -8.34
C THR A 89 -9.12 -16.79 -7.68
N GLN A 90 -8.74 -18.06 -7.49
CA GLN A 90 -7.44 -18.41 -6.91
C GLN A 90 -6.27 -17.75 -7.68
N ASP A 91 -6.34 -17.70 -9.01
CA ASP A 91 -5.33 -17.05 -9.85
C ASP A 91 -5.24 -15.53 -9.62
N GLN A 92 -6.38 -14.88 -9.39
CA GLN A 92 -6.42 -13.46 -9.05
C GLN A 92 -5.80 -13.21 -7.67
N GLU A 93 -6.08 -14.04 -6.67
CA GLU A 93 -5.44 -13.95 -5.35
C GLU A 93 -3.92 -14.10 -5.44
N TYR A 94 -3.45 -15.12 -6.18
CA TYR A 94 -2.01 -15.31 -6.43
C TYR A 94 -1.36 -14.11 -7.11
N LEU A 95 -2.01 -13.52 -8.12
CA LEU A 95 -1.49 -12.36 -8.83
C LEU A 95 -1.41 -11.12 -7.92
N LEU A 96 -2.40 -10.93 -7.05
CA LEU A 96 -2.39 -9.83 -6.07
C LEU A 96 -1.24 -9.95 -5.09
N ASP A 97 -1.00 -11.15 -4.56
CA ASP A 97 0.12 -11.39 -3.66
C ASP A 97 1.46 -11.30 -4.37
N ALA A 98 1.55 -11.72 -5.65
CA ALA A 98 2.74 -11.51 -6.46
C ALA A 98 3.08 -10.02 -6.59
N LYS A 99 2.09 -9.16 -6.89
CA LYS A 99 2.27 -7.70 -6.93
C LYS A 99 2.79 -7.17 -5.58
N THR A 100 2.27 -7.66 -4.47
CA THR A 100 2.73 -7.31 -3.12
C THR A 100 4.19 -7.71 -2.88
N ILE A 101 4.60 -8.91 -3.28
CA ILE A 101 6.00 -9.39 -3.19
C ILE A 101 6.93 -8.51 -4.03
N PHE A 102 6.52 -8.09 -5.23
CA PHE A 102 7.34 -7.20 -6.05
C PHE A 102 7.49 -5.80 -5.46
N LYS A 103 6.43 -5.23 -4.86
CA LYS A 103 6.51 -3.97 -4.11
C LYS A 103 7.52 -4.09 -2.96
N TYR A 104 7.43 -5.16 -2.18
CA TYR A 104 8.37 -5.47 -1.09
C TYR A 104 9.82 -5.46 -1.61
N ARG A 105 10.10 -6.17 -2.71
CA ARG A 105 11.43 -6.19 -3.35
C ARG A 105 11.92 -4.83 -3.80
N ASN A 106 11.07 -3.97 -4.32
CA ASN A 106 11.47 -2.63 -4.70
C ASN A 106 11.87 -1.78 -3.50
N VAL A 107 11.17 -1.92 -2.38
CA VAL A 107 11.45 -1.20 -1.13
C VAL A 107 12.81 -1.62 -0.55
N ILE A 108 13.04 -2.92 -0.35
CA ILE A 108 14.31 -3.40 0.22
C ILE A 108 15.52 -3.17 -0.67
N ARG A 109 15.36 -3.08 -1.99
CA ARG A 109 16.46 -2.64 -2.89
C ARG A 109 16.88 -1.20 -2.64
N LEU A 110 15.98 -0.34 -2.18
CA LEU A 110 16.25 1.07 -1.89
C LEU A 110 16.63 1.31 -0.42
N LYS A 111 16.08 0.51 0.50
CA LYS A 111 16.37 0.57 1.94
C LYS A 111 16.31 -0.84 2.56
N PRO A 112 17.44 -1.57 2.62
CA PRO A 112 17.45 -2.99 3.02
C PRO A 112 16.96 -3.27 4.44
N HIS A 113 17.17 -2.34 5.38
CA HIS A 113 16.87 -2.55 6.81
C HIS A 113 15.58 -1.86 7.28
N ILE A 114 14.70 -1.45 6.37
CA ILE A 114 13.44 -0.80 6.76
C ILE A 114 12.43 -1.82 7.31
N GLN A 115 11.68 -1.43 8.34
CA GLN A 115 10.55 -2.22 8.80
C GLN A 115 9.42 -2.17 7.77
N ILE A 116 8.98 -3.32 7.27
CA ILE A 116 7.87 -3.42 6.33
C ILE A 116 6.74 -4.21 6.97
N VAL A 117 5.53 -3.64 6.93
CA VAL A 117 4.27 -4.33 7.24
C VAL A 117 3.57 -4.54 5.91
N THR A 118 3.11 -5.76 5.65
CA THR A 118 2.42 -6.08 4.39
C THR A 118 1.16 -6.89 4.68
N GLU A 119 0.12 -6.60 3.92
CA GLU A 119 -1.08 -7.41 3.84
C GLU A 119 -0.90 -8.48 2.74
N PHE A 120 -1.53 -9.64 2.89
CA PHE A 120 -1.62 -10.69 1.88
C PHE A 120 -3.09 -11.09 1.73
N VAL A 121 -3.49 -11.44 0.51
CA VAL A 121 -4.84 -11.94 0.22
C VAL A 121 -4.93 -13.42 0.60
N SER A 122 -3.92 -14.22 0.25
CA SER A 122 -3.85 -15.65 0.59
C SER A 122 -2.80 -15.95 1.65
N PRO A 123 -3.16 -16.59 2.79
CA PRO A 123 -2.19 -17.00 3.81
C PRO A 123 -1.08 -17.93 3.28
N SER A 124 -1.37 -18.73 2.25
CA SER A 124 -0.40 -19.64 1.62
C SER A 124 0.78 -18.89 0.98
N ASN A 125 0.58 -17.63 0.58
CA ASN A 125 1.62 -16.82 -0.07
C ASN A 125 2.59 -16.16 0.91
N ILE A 126 2.34 -16.26 2.22
CA ILE A 126 3.25 -15.81 3.29
C ILE A 126 4.59 -16.55 3.21
N GLN A 127 4.59 -17.83 2.79
CA GLN A 127 5.79 -18.66 2.73
C GLN A 127 6.84 -18.11 1.75
N PHE A 128 6.43 -17.39 0.69
CA PHE A 128 7.37 -16.75 -0.22
C PHE A 128 8.18 -15.66 0.47
N ASN A 129 7.60 -14.93 1.43
CA ASN A 129 8.35 -13.92 2.18
C ASN A 129 9.41 -14.56 3.09
N PHE A 130 9.08 -15.67 3.77
CA PHE A 130 10.02 -16.39 4.64
C PHE A 130 11.20 -17.00 3.89
N TYR A 131 10.97 -17.57 2.69
CA TYR A 131 12.05 -18.16 1.89
C TYR A 131 13.09 -17.13 1.44
N TYR A 132 12.67 -15.89 1.16
CA TYR A 132 13.59 -14.80 0.80
C TYR A 132 14.22 -14.11 2.02
N LEU A 133 13.50 -14.02 3.15
CA LEU A 133 14.06 -13.50 4.40
C LEU A 133 15.21 -14.37 4.92
N ILE A 134 15.04 -15.70 4.90
CA ILE A 134 16.08 -16.65 5.33
C ILE A 134 17.28 -16.58 4.39
N LYS A 135 17.08 -16.39 3.08
CA LYS A 135 18.19 -16.30 2.12
C LYS A 135 18.99 -14.99 2.26
N ILE A 136 18.36 -13.88 2.66
CA ILE A 136 19.05 -12.60 2.94
C ILE A 136 19.83 -12.66 4.26
N MET A 137 19.37 -13.44 5.25
CA MET A 137 20.09 -13.59 6.53
C MET A 137 21.29 -14.55 6.47
N ILE A 138 21.49 -15.28 5.37
CA ILE A 138 22.57 -16.28 5.20
C ILE A 138 23.68 -15.80 4.23
N GLN A 139 23.60 -14.57 3.70
CA GLN A 139 24.66 -13.94 2.90
C GLN A 139 25.28 -12.75 3.63
#